data_AF-A0A965X3E0-F1
#
_entry.id   AF-A0A965X3E0-F1
#
_cell.length_a   1.000
_cell.length_b   1.000
_cell.length_c   1.000
_cell.angle_alpha   90.00
_cell.angle_beta   90.00
_cell.angle_gamma   90.00
#
_symmetry.space_group_name_H-M   'P 1'
#
loop_
_entity.id
_entity.type
_entity.pdbx_description
1 polymer ?
#
loop_
_entity_poly.entity_id
_entity_poly.type
_entity_poly.pdbx_seq_one_letter_code
_entity_poly.pdbx_strand_id
1 'polypeptide(L)'
;MISTIVKSGIFYKAKLLSYQFSDMLSLSNELVASKLAISSEDSELIYSFLESALGSLVESLPPTSEMATSQESYILTIPTEANFSTIQTTGIDTEIKDYLVNFVLNEWYKLLYPERCQFHIIAMEQNRTNIHVRLNKRTEPVRRGLSPW
;
A
#
# COMPACT_ATOMS: atom_id res chain seq x y z
N MET A 1 8.50 -14.81 -2.37
CA MET A 1 7.65 -14.35 -1.25
C MET A 1 6.20 -14.32 -1.71
N ILE A 2 5.25 -14.67 -0.85
CA ILE A 2 3.80 -14.58 -1.15
C ILE A 2 3.17 -13.67 -0.09
N SER A 3 2.41 -12.67 -0.54
CA SER A 3 1.63 -11.77 0.31
C SER A 3 0.14 -11.96 0.04
N THR A 4 -0.65 -12.20 1.08
CA THR A 4 -2.11 -12.28 0.97
C THR A 4 -2.73 -10.99 1.51
N ILE A 5 -3.49 -10.32 0.65
CA ILE A 5 -4.13 -9.03 0.93
C ILE A 5 -5.62 -9.26 1.02
N VAL A 6 -6.19 -9.09 2.21
CA VAL A 6 -7.64 -9.20 2.43
C VAL A 6 -8.28 -7.84 2.18
N LYS A 7 -9.22 -7.75 1.23
CA LYS A 7 -9.82 -6.48 0.79
C LYS A 7 -10.51 -5.75 1.94
N SER A 8 -11.25 -6.48 2.78
CA SER A 8 -11.96 -5.92 3.94
C SER A 8 -11.00 -5.28 4.96
N GLY A 9 -9.79 -5.82 5.13
CA GLY A 9 -8.78 -5.26 6.02
C GLY A 9 -8.26 -3.90 5.56
N ILE A 10 -8.02 -3.75 4.25
CA ILE A 10 -7.59 -2.46 3.68
C ILE A 10 -8.72 -1.45 3.75
N PHE A 11 -9.93 -1.85 3.37
CA PHE A 11 -11.11 -0.99 3.42
C PHE A 11 -11.38 -0.49 4.85
N TYR A 12 -11.36 -1.38 5.84
CA TYR A 12 -11.56 -1.01 7.24
C TYR A 12 -10.52 0.02 7.72
N LYS A 13 -9.24 -0.18 7.39
CA LYS A 13 -8.17 0.73 7.80
C LYS A 13 -8.28 2.09 7.12
N ALA A 14 -8.60 2.13 5.83
CA ALA A 14 -8.86 3.39 5.11
C ALA A 14 -10.05 4.14 5.70
N LYS A 15 -11.14 3.43 6.01
CA LYS A 15 -12.32 4.00 6.67
C LYS A 15 -11.99 4.58 8.05
N LEU A 16 -11.21 3.87 8.87
CA LEU A 16 -10.84 4.35 10.19
C LEU A 16 -10.00 5.63 10.13
N LEU A 17 -9.03 5.69 9.22
CA LEU A 17 -8.20 6.88 9.03
C LEU A 17 -8.98 8.06 8.45
N SER A 18 -9.96 7.80 7.56
CA SER A 18 -10.78 8.87 7.01
C SER A 18 -11.70 9.50 8.04
N TYR A 19 -12.24 8.72 8.98
CA TYR A 19 -12.98 9.28 10.13
C TYR A 19 -12.10 10.12 11.04
N GLN A 20 -10.91 9.63 11.40
CA GLN A 20 -9.98 10.42 12.23
C GLN A 20 -9.70 11.80 11.61
N PHE A 21 -9.55 11.85 10.28
CA PHE A 21 -9.34 13.10 9.56
C PHE A 21 -10.61 13.97 9.49
N SER A 22 -11.77 13.35 9.22
CA SER A 22 -13.08 14.02 9.26
C SER A 22 -13.33 14.68 10.62
N ASP A 23 -13.06 13.96 11.72
CA ASP A 23 -13.24 14.48 13.07
C ASP A 23 -12.33 15.69 13.33
N MET A 24 -11.07 15.65 12.90
CA MET A 24 -10.17 16.81 12.98
C MET A 24 -10.70 18.03 12.22
N LEU A 25 -11.33 17.81 11.05
CA LEU A 25 -11.90 18.88 10.25
C LEU A 25 -13.24 19.39 10.78
N SER A 26 -14.05 18.56 11.45
CA SER A 26 -15.34 18.95 12.02
C SER A 26 -15.22 20.12 13.00
N LEU A 27 -14.06 20.25 13.66
CA LEU A 27 -13.70 21.39 14.52
C LEU A 27 -13.60 22.73 13.77
N SER A 28 -13.57 22.70 12.43
CA SER A 28 -13.39 23.87 11.56
C SER A 28 -14.44 23.99 10.44
N ASN A 29 -14.99 22.88 9.94
CA ASN A 29 -15.96 22.85 8.85
C ASN A 29 -16.73 21.51 8.81
N GLU A 30 -17.91 21.47 9.43
CA GLU A 30 -18.76 20.27 9.52
C GLU A 30 -19.24 19.74 8.15
N LEU A 31 -19.51 20.63 7.18
CA LEU A 31 -20.00 20.24 5.86
C LEU A 31 -18.94 19.47 5.07
N VAL A 32 -17.67 19.89 5.16
CA VAL A 32 -16.55 19.21 4.52
C VAL A 32 -16.23 17.89 5.23
N ALA A 33 -16.27 17.88 6.57
CA ALA A 33 -16.06 16.68 7.37
C ALA A 33 -17.04 15.56 7.00
N SER A 34 -18.35 15.87 6.94
CA SER A 34 -19.39 14.88 6.62
C SER A 34 -19.22 14.18 5.27
N LYS A 35 -18.56 14.83 4.30
CA LYS A 35 -18.30 14.28 2.96
C LYS A 35 -17.02 13.44 2.90
N LEU A 36 -16.04 13.70 3.77
CA LEU A 36 -14.73 13.03 3.75
C LEU A 36 -14.74 11.65 4.42
N ALA A 37 -15.70 11.38 5.28
CA ALA A 37 -15.87 10.09 5.92
C ALA A 37 -16.28 9.02 4.88
N ILE A 38 -15.46 7.95 4.76
CA ILE A 38 -15.79 6.83 3.86
C ILE A 38 -16.95 6.02 4.45
N SER A 39 -18.04 5.88 3.70
CA SER A 39 -19.23 5.14 4.12
C SER A 39 -19.21 3.69 3.62
N SER A 40 -20.19 2.88 4.01
CA SER A 40 -20.39 1.53 3.45
C SER A 40 -20.94 1.56 2.03
N GLU A 41 -21.61 2.63 1.63
CA GLU A 41 -22.19 2.78 0.28
C GLU A 41 -21.10 2.98 -0.77
N ASP A 42 -19.94 3.48 -0.36
CA ASP A 42 -18.78 3.72 -1.23
C ASP A 42 -17.99 2.44 -1.57
N SER A 43 -18.41 1.26 -1.11
CA SER A 43 -17.60 0.04 -1.15
C SER A 43 -17.15 -0.35 -2.56
N GLU A 44 -18.01 -0.21 -3.57
CA GLU A 44 -17.67 -0.56 -4.96
C GLU A 44 -16.58 0.35 -5.51
N LEU A 45 -16.71 1.66 -5.26
CA LEU A 45 -15.70 2.64 -5.69
C LEU A 45 -14.37 2.40 -4.99
N ILE A 46 -14.37 2.13 -3.68
CA ILE A 46 -13.16 1.81 -2.93
C ILE A 46 -12.50 0.53 -3.43
N TYR A 47 -13.28 -0.50 -3.81
CA TYR A 47 -12.71 -1.70 -4.42
C TYR A 47 -12.05 -1.42 -5.77
N SER A 48 -12.61 -0.52 -6.59
CA SER A 48 -11.96 -0.10 -7.84
C SER A 48 -10.63 0.63 -7.60
N PHE A 49 -10.57 1.48 -6.56
CA PHE A 49 -9.32 2.14 -6.15
C PHE A 49 -8.28 1.14 -5.68
N LEU A 50 -8.69 0.11 -4.92
CA LEU A 50 -7.79 -0.95 -4.47
C LEU A 50 -7.21 -1.74 -5.64
N GLU A 51 -8.02 -2.07 -6.63
CA GLU A 51 -7.57 -2.80 -7.82
C GLU A 51 -6.56 -1.97 -8.62
N SER A 52 -6.83 -0.67 -8.81
CA SER A 52 -5.91 0.27 -9.44
C SER A 52 -4.59 0.40 -8.66
N ALA A 53 -4.68 0.56 -7.34
CA ALA A 53 -3.53 0.66 -6.46
C ALA A 53 -2.62 -0.58 -6.58
N LEU A 54 -3.24 -1.77 -6.57
CA LEU A 54 -2.53 -3.03 -6.64
C LEU A 54 -1.88 -3.24 -8.01
N GLY A 55 -2.58 -2.90 -9.10
CA GLY A 55 -2.01 -2.88 -10.45
C GLY A 55 -0.77 -1.98 -10.54
N SER A 56 -0.88 -0.74 -10.06
CA SER A 56 0.25 0.20 -10.07
C SER A 56 1.42 -0.26 -9.21
N LEU A 57 1.15 -0.91 -8.08
CA LEU A 57 2.20 -1.49 -7.25
C LEU A 57 2.92 -2.64 -7.97
N VAL A 58 2.18 -3.55 -8.60
CA VAL A 58 2.74 -4.68 -9.36
C VAL A 58 3.65 -4.18 -10.49
N GLU A 59 3.22 -3.15 -11.22
CA GLU A 59 4.03 -2.52 -12.28
C GLU A 59 5.36 -1.93 -11.76
N SER A 60 5.39 -1.49 -10.50
CA SER A 60 6.61 -0.96 -9.88
C SER A 60 7.55 -2.05 -9.33
N LEU A 61 7.03 -3.26 -9.12
CA LEU A 61 7.78 -4.40 -8.60
C LEU A 61 8.54 -5.13 -9.73
N PRO A 62 9.41 -6.10 -9.40
CA PRO A 62 10.12 -6.88 -10.43
C PRO A 62 9.16 -7.48 -11.47
N PRO A 63 9.58 -7.58 -12.74
CA PRO A 63 8.69 -7.91 -13.87
C PRO A 63 8.06 -9.30 -13.79
N THR A 64 8.60 -10.18 -12.95
CA THR A 64 8.08 -11.52 -12.67
C THR A 64 7.12 -11.57 -11.48
N SER A 65 6.68 -10.41 -10.98
CA SER A 65 5.66 -10.34 -9.93
C SER A 65 4.29 -10.63 -10.53
N GLU A 66 3.55 -11.52 -9.89
CA GLU A 66 2.24 -11.98 -10.38
C GLU A 66 1.17 -11.73 -9.33
N MET A 67 -0.04 -11.44 -9.81
CA MET A 67 -1.21 -11.24 -8.97
C MET A 67 -2.32 -12.21 -9.35
N ALA A 68 -2.90 -12.86 -8.36
CA ALA A 68 -4.17 -13.58 -8.49
C ALA A 68 -5.25 -12.88 -7.69
N THR A 69 -6.45 -12.79 -8.27
CA THR A 69 -7.59 -12.10 -7.66
C THR A 69 -8.64 -13.13 -7.23
N SER A 70 -9.25 -12.89 -6.06
CA SER A 70 -10.46 -13.57 -5.62
C SER A 70 -11.53 -12.54 -5.25
N GLN A 71 -12.72 -13.02 -4.89
CA GLN A 71 -13.79 -12.14 -4.43
C GLN A 71 -13.39 -11.34 -3.18
N GLU A 72 -12.68 -11.97 -2.23
CA GLU A 72 -12.38 -11.39 -0.91
C GLU A 72 -10.93 -10.91 -0.74
N SER A 73 -10.02 -11.38 -1.58
CA SER A 73 -8.58 -11.18 -1.39
C SER A 73 -7.81 -11.07 -2.71
N TYR A 74 -6.59 -10.57 -2.58
CA TYR A 74 -5.57 -10.61 -3.61
C TYR A 74 -4.37 -11.42 -3.11
N ILE A 75 -3.76 -12.17 -4.01
CA ILE A 75 -2.51 -12.90 -3.75
C ILE A 75 -1.44 -12.25 -4.63
N LEU A 76 -0.41 -11.71 -3.99
CA LEU A 76 0.74 -11.11 -4.65
C LEU A 76 1.96 -12.02 -4.46
N THR A 77 2.48 -12.52 -5.57
CA THR A 77 3.70 -13.33 -5.59
C THR A 77 4.86 -12.47 -6.04
N ILE A 78 5.86 -12.27 -5.17
CA ILE A 78 7.04 -11.47 -5.44
C ILE A 78 8.26 -12.40 -5.49
N PRO A 79 8.98 -12.47 -6.63
CA PRO A 79 10.20 -13.24 -6.73
C PRO A 79 11.30 -12.59 -5.87
N THR A 80 12.10 -13.43 -5.21
CA THR A 80 13.16 -13.01 -4.29
C THR A 80 14.47 -13.68 -4.65
N GLU A 81 15.60 -13.00 -4.46
CA GLU A 81 16.94 -13.58 -4.64
C GLU A 81 17.20 -14.74 -3.68
N ALA A 82 18.14 -15.64 -4.02
CA ALA A 82 18.45 -16.84 -3.23
C ALA A 82 18.91 -16.55 -1.78
N ASN A 83 19.48 -15.37 -1.53
CA ASN A 83 19.97 -14.91 -0.22
C ASN A 83 19.05 -13.87 0.42
N PHE A 84 17.80 -13.79 -0.01
CA PHE A 84 16.81 -12.88 0.58
C PHE A 84 16.57 -13.17 2.06
N SER A 85 16.50 -12.11 2.87
CA SER A 85 16.18 -12.22 4.29
C SER A 85 14.68 -12.38 4.52
N THR A 86 14.24 -13.60 4.84
CA THR A 86 12.84 -13.93 5.14
C THR A 86 12.29 -13.16 6.33
N ILE A 87 13.13 -12.65 7.24
CA ILE A 87 12.73 -11.76 8.34
C ILE A 87 12.10 -10.46 7.83
N GLN A 88 12.39 -10.04 6.59
CA GLN A 88 11.80 -8.85 5.99
C GLN A 88 10.36 -9.05 5.49
N THR A 89 9.89 -10.29 5.35
CA THR A 89 8.56 -10.60 4.77
C THR A 89 7.43 -9.87 5.49
N THR A 90 7.36 -9.93 6.81
CA THR A 90 6.35 -9.20 7.61
C THR A 90 6.43 -7.69 7.42
N GLY A 91 7.65 -7.16 7.29
CA GLY A 91 7.87 -5.74 7.02
C GLY A 91 7.34 -5.35 5.64
N ILE A 92 7.66 -6.13 4.62
CA ILE A 92 7.17 -5.92 3.25
C ILE A 92 5.65 -6.00 3.19
N ASP A 93 5.04 -7.01 3.82
CA ASP A 93 3.58 -7.16 3.90
C ASP A 93 2.90 -5.95 4.54
N THR A 94 3.53 -5.39 5.57
CA THR A 94 3.01 -4.19 6.24
C THR A 94 3.07 -2.98 5.31
N GLU A 95 4.21 -2.76 4.64
CA GLU A 95 4.39 -1.65 3.71
C GLU A 95 3.46 -1.76 2.49
N ILE A 96 3.20 -2.97 1.99
CA ILE A 96 2.21 -3.21 0.91
C ILE A 96 0.82 -2.80 1.37
N LYS A 97 0.39 -3.22 2.56
CA LYS A 97 -0.93 -2.87 3.09
C LYS A 97 -1.06 -1.37 3.29
N ASP A 98 -0.03 -0.74 3.85
CA ASP A 98 -0.02 0.71 4.09
C ASP A 98 0.00 1.50 2.78
N TYR A 99 0.74 1.03 1.76
CA TYR A 99 0.69 1.59 0.41
C TYR A 99 -0.73 1.58 -0.14
N LEU A 100 -1.43 0.44 -0.08
CA LEU A 100 -2.80 0.31 -0.60
C LEU A 100 -3.78 1.21 0.15
N VAL A 101 -3.67 1.29 1.48
CA VAL A 101 -4.48 2.22 2.28
C VAL A 101 -4.24 3.66 1.86
N ASN A 102 -2.99 4.08 1.73
CA ASN A 102 -2.64 5.44 1.33
C ASN A 102 -3.11 5.78 -0.08
N PHE A 103 -3.05 4.83 -1.02
CA PHE A 103 -3.58 5.02 -2.37
C PHE A 103 -5.09 5.23 -2.35
N VAL A 104 -5.83 4.40 -1.63
CA VAL A 104 -7.28 4.55 -1.49
C VAL A 104 -7.64 5.89 -0.88
N LEU A 105 -6.96 6.30 0.19
CA LEU A 105 -7.19 7.60 0.83
C LEU A 105 -6.84 8.76 -0.11
N ASN A 106 -5.76 8.64 -0.89
CA ASN A 106 -5.38 9.64 -1.88
C ASN A 106 -6.45 9.80 -2.96
N GLU A 107 -6.92 8.71 -3.57
CA GLU A 107 -7.99 8.78 -4.59
C GLU A 107 -9.29 9.31 -3.99
N TRP A 108 -9.65 8.87 -2.79
CA TRP A 108 -10.82 9.38 -2.08
C TRP A 108 -10.73 10.90 -1.82
N TYR A 109 -9.60 11.37 -1.30
CA TYR A 109 -9.40 12.79 -1.00
C TYR A 109 -9.23 13.66 -2.23
N LYS A 110 -8.75 13.14 -3.37
CA LYS A 110 -8.74 13.90 -4.62
C LYS A 110 -10.15 14.34 -5.04
N LEU A 111 -11.17 13.55 -4.72
CA LEU A 111 -12.55 13.88 -5.09
C LEU A 111 -13.13 15.06 -4.28
N LEU A 112 -12.61 15.30 -3.07
CA LEU A 112 -13.27 16.14 -2.06
C LEU A 112 -12.38 17.24 -1.49
N TYR A 113 -11.10 16.93 -1.28
CA TYR A 113 -10.14 17.82 -0.64
C TYR A 113 -8.69 17.60 -1.14
N PRO A 114 -8.38 18.04 -2.38
CA PRO A 114 -7.11 17.74 -3.07
C PRO A 114 -5.85 18.22 -2.34
N GLU A 115 -5.94 19.30 -1.57
CA GLU A 115 -4.80 19.92 -0.86
C GLU A 115 -4.09 18.97 0.11
N ARG A 116 -4.77 17.90 0.55
CA ARG A 116 -4.23 16.91 1.50
C ARG A 116 -3.68 15.65 0.84
N CYS A 117 -3.87 15.50 -0.47
CA CYS A 117 -3.38 14.35 -1.22
C CYS A 117 -1.86 14.23 -1.17
N GLN A 118 -1.14 15.37 -1.08
CA GLN A 118 0.32 15.39 -1.04
C GLN A 118 0.90 14.53 0.08
N PHE A 119 0.26 14.48 1.26
CA PHE A 119 0.72 13.65 2.36
C PHE A 119 0.68 12.16 2.02
N HIS A 120 -0.42 11.71 1.40
CA HIS A 120 -0.58 10.31 1.00
C HIS A 120 0.32 9.94 -0.18
N ILE A 121 0.58 10.87 -1.09
CA ILE A 121 1.54 10.68 -2.19
C ILE A 121 2.94 10.40 -1.62
N ILE A 122 3.41 11.24 -0.69
CA ILE A 122 4.72 11.05 -0.06
C ILE A 122 4.77 9.73 0.70
N ALA A 123 3.71 9.39 1.46
CA ALA A 123 3.64 8.13 2.19
C ALA A 123 3.72 6.91 1.24
N MET A 124 2.99 6.94 0.12
CA MET A 124 3.04 5.90 -0.91
C MET A 124 4.44 5.71 -1.50
N GLU A 125 5.13 6.80 -1.84
CA GLU A 125 6.51 6.75 -2.37
C GLU A 125 7.48 6.15 -1.35
N GLN A 126 7.30 6.50 -0.08
CA GLN A 126 8.11 5.94 1.00
C GLN A 126 7.82 4.45 1.22
N ASN A 127 6.55 4.02 1.19
CA ASN A 127 6.19 2.61 1.26
C ASN A 127 6.82 1.82 0.10
N ARG A 128 6.74 2.33 -1.14
CA ARG A 128 7.38 1.70 -2.30
C ARG A 128 8.89 1.57 -2.11
N THR A 129 9.54 2.65 -1.70
CA THR A 129 10.99 2.65 -1.43
C THR A 129 11.35 1.61 -0.36
N ASN A 130 10.60 1.56 0.73
CA ASN A 130 10.81 0.60 1.81
C ASN A 130 10.64 -0.85 1.33
N ILE A 131 9.62 -1.13 0.51
CA ILE A 131 9.42 -2.45 -0.11
C ILE A 131 10.66 -2.83 -0.92
N HIS A 132 11.14 -1.96 -1.82
CA HIS A 132 12.32 -2.22 -2.62
C HIS A 132 13.57 -2.45 -1.78
N VAL A 133 13.83 -1.61 -0.77
CA VAL A 133 14.99 -1.75 0.12
C VAL A 133 14.95 -3.08 0.87
N ARG A 134 13.77 -3.47 1.37
CA ARG A 134 13.59 -4.72 2.10
C ARG A 134 13.71 -5.96 1.21
N LEU A 135 13.18 -5.91 -0.01
CA LEU A 135 13.32 -6.99 -1.00
C LEU A 135 14.79 -7.25 -1.35
N ASN A 136 15.61 -6.20 -1.38
CA ASN A 136 17.04 -6.30 -1.67
C ASN A 136 17.90 -6.62 -0.44
N LYS A 137 17.30 -6.79 0.75
CA LYS A 137 18.04 -7.07 1.97
C LYS A 137 18.42 -8.54 2.04
N ARG A 138 19.71 -8.78 2.25
CA ARG A 138 20.31 -10.12 2.21
C ARG A 138 20.58 -10.67 3.60
N THR A 139 20.53 -11.98 3.75
CA THR A 139 20.94 -12.70 4.98
C THR A 139 22.45 -12.69 5.17
N GLU A 140 23.19 -12.75 4.07
CA GLU A 140 24.66 -12.74 4.05
C GLU A 140 25.20 -11.67 3.10
N PRO A 141 26.31 -11.01 3.45
CA PRO A 141 26.96 -10.06 2.56
C PRO A 141 27.54 -10.79 1.33
N VAL A 142 27.51 -10.14 0.16
CA VAL A 142 28.18 -10.67 -1.03
C VAL A 142 29.66 -10.73 -0.75
N ARG A 143 30.20 -11.95 -0.64
CA ARG A 143 31.64 -12.16 -0.71
C ARG A 143 32.07 -11.84 -2.14
N ARG A 144 32.50 -10.61 -2.39
CA ARG A 144 33.27 -10.32 -3.60
C ARG A 144 34.52 -11.15 -3.46
N GLY A 145 34.69 -12.17 -4.31
CA GLY A 145 35.96 -12.86 -4.42
C GLY A 145 37.02 -11.78 -4.63
N LEU A 146 37.98 -11.69 -3.72
CA LEU A 146 39.19 -10.93 -4.00
C LEU A 146 39.79 -11.62 -5.22
N SER A 147 39.69 -10.97 -6.39
CA SER A 147 40.43 -11.41 -7.57
C SER A 147 41.89 -11.51 -7.12
N PRO A 148 42.52 -12.69 -7.20
CA PRO A 148 43.96 -12.73 -7.10
C PRO A 148 44.47 -11.95 -8.31
N TRP A 149 45.25 -10.92 -8.03
CA TRP A 149 45.99 -10.16 -9.03
C TRP A 149 46.90 -11.07 -9.83
#